data_AF-A0A940UP86-F1
#
_entry.id   AF-A0A940UP86-F1
#
_cell.length_a   1.000
_cell.length_b   1.000
_cell.length_c   1.000
_cell.angle_alpha   90.00
_cell.angle_beta   90.00
_cell.angle_gamma   90.00
#
_symmetry.space_group_name_H-M   'P 1'
#
loop_
_entity.id
_entity.type
_entity.pdbx_description
1 polymer ?
#
loop_
_entity_poly.entity_id
_entity_poly.type
_entity_poly.pdbx_seq_one_letter_code
_entity_poly.pdbx_strand_id
1 'polypeptide(L)'
;MESTVNKRRNVKTALLAILAVIAVGAIIFSWLAGQTRYSYTYGSAASQALVTYPDASFAVISDLHYYDTSLGTSGSAFEAALASDRKLLKESASLIELAVDTILNSGVSFVLVSGDLTKDGELINHQKLIEQLQRLVDKGIKVYVVPGNHDVSNPGAVSYDGDETHAVQNVSPWDFSVLYRNFGYGDAVMRDENSLSYVAEPQDGLWIVAMDSCEYEKNQEGKGETVAGELTQDQIDWLEEVLQKANENNKAVILLEHHGVVEHWAGQSKLQPDYLLSDYKHVGKLLSSYGVRLAFTGHYHAQDITLEDNGDLGFLYDVETGSLITTPCAMRFCTISDNKITIRTQTLADQFFGSAESVNEALDFVKSTVYHDAYRTLKRYFLSDHDADAIAIAVSQAFQSHYQGDEKSSQRVDVDESQLNLWGRIVYAQEKYVLDGLWNDLVPGDNNVTLPLSAVS
;
A
#
# COMPACT_ATOMS: atom_id res chain seq x y z
N MET A 1 -62.05 18.30 22.01
CA MET A 1 -61.13 17.16 22.25
C MET A 1 -60.77 16.40 20.98
N GLU A 2 -61.61 16.36 19.94
CA GLU A 2 -61.32 15.63 18.68
C GLU A 2 -60.23 16.26 17.79
N SER A 3 -60.08 17.58 17.76
CA SER A 3 -59.10 18.24 16.86
C SER A 3 -57.64 17.98 17.25
N THR A 4 -57.35 17.83 18.54
CA THR A 4 -56.01 17.55 19.07
C THR A 4 -55.60 16.09 18.87
N VAL A 5 -56.57 15.17 18.86
CA VAL A 5 -56.34 13.73 18.62
C VAL A 5 -56.01 13.48 17.14
N ASN A 6 -56.74 14.11 16.21
CA ASN A 6 -56.46 14.00 14.77
C ASN A 6 -55.12 14.63 14.39
N LYS A 7 -54.74 15.77 15.01
CA LYS A 7 -53.43 16.40 14.75
C LYS A 7 -52.26 15.53 15.22
N ARG A 8 -52.37 14.89 16.39
CA ARG A 8 -51.36 13.93 16.89
C ARG A 8 -51.28 12.65 16.05
N ARG A 9 -52.40 12.17 15.52
CA ARG A 9 -52.45 10.99 14.64
C ARG A 9 -51.77 11.27 13.30
N ASN A 10 -52.00 12.44 12.71
CA ASN A 10 -51.38 12.86 11.45
C ASN A 10 -49.86 13.07 11.56
N VAL A 11 -49.37 13.59 12.69
CA VAL A 11 -47.92 13.71 12.96
C VAL A 11 -47.26 12.34 13.13
N LYS A 12 -47.90 11.39 13.82
CA LYS A 12 -47.38 10.02 13.97
C LYS A 12 -47.32 9.28 12.63
N THR A 13 -48.34 9.41 11.78
CA THR A 13 -48.33 8.79 10.44
C THR A 13 -47.31 9.43 9.51
N ALA A 14 -47.11 10.76 9.58
CA ALA A 14 -46.06 11.44 8.82
C ALA A 14 -44.65 11.00 9.27
N LEU A 15 -44.43 10.87 10.58
CA LEU A 15 -43.15 10.41 11.13
C LEU A 15 -42.87 8.95 10.74
N LEU A 16 -43.87 8.07 10.81
CA LEU A 16 -43.75 6.68 10.37
C LEU A 16 -43.47 6.57 8.86
N ALA A 17 -44.06 7.43 8.03
CA ALA A 17 -43.79 7.46 6.60
C ALA A 17 -42.35 7.91 6.30
N ILE A 18 -41.83 8.93 7.00
CA ILE A 18 -40.44 9.39 6.86
C ILE A 18 -39.46 8.30 7.30
N LEU A 19 -39.71 7.65 8.45
CA LEU A 19 -38.88 6.54 8.94
C LEU A 19 -38.90 5.34 7.98
N ALA A 20 -40.04 5.04 7.34
CA ALA A 20 -40.14 4.00 6.33
C ALA A 20 -39.34 4.35 5.06
N VAL A 21 -39.37 5.60 4.60
CA VAL A 21 -38.56 6.05 3.45
C VAL A 21 -37.07 6.00 3.75
N ILE A 22 -36.66 6.41 4.96
CA ILE A 22 -35.25 6.32 5.40
C ILE A 22 -34.82 4.85 5.51
N ALA A 23 -35.65 3.98 6.08
CA ALA A 23 -35.35 2.56 6.19
C ALA A 23 -35.28 1.87 4.82
N VAL A 24 -36.20 2.17 3.90
CA VAL A 24 -36.14 1.67 2.52
C VAL A 24 -34.94 2.24 1.78
N GLY A 25 -34.60 3.51 1.98
CA GLY A 25 -33.39 4.12 1.43
C GLY A 25 -32.11 3.47 1.95
N ALA A 26 -32.05 3.17 3.25
CA ALA A 26 -30.93 2.46 3.87
C ALA A 26 -30.85 0.99 3.40
N ILE A 27 -31.98 0.32 3.20
CA ILE A 27 -32.04 -1.05 2.66
C ILE A 27 -31.61 -1.05 1.19
N ILE A 28 -32.07 -0.09 0.37
CA ILE A 28 -31.67 0.03 -1.04
C ILE A 28 -30.20 0.42 -1.14
N PHE A 29 -29.71 1.33 -0.31
CA PHE A 29 -28.30 1.70 -0.26
C PHE A 29 -27.44 0.51 0.19
N SER A 30 -27.86 -0.22 1.22
CA SER A 30 -27.18 -1.44 1.67
C SER A 30 -27.27 -2.58 0.64
N TRP A 31 -28.31 -2.61 -0.18
CA TRP A 31 -28.48 -3.58 -1.28
C TRP A 31 -27.61 -3.21 -2.49
N LEU A 32 -27.53 -1.92 -2.84
CA LEU A 32 -26.66 -1.40 -3.90
C LEU A 32 -25.18 -1.49 -3.51
N ALA A 33 -24.84 -1.17 -2.26
CA ALA A 33 -23.50 -1.35 -1.69
C ALA A 33 -23.14 -2.83 -1.49
N GLY A 34 -24.12 -3.74 -1.59
CA GLY A 34 -23.92 -5.18 -1.54
C GLY A 34 -23.83 -5.86 -2.91
N GLN A 35 -23.96 -5.11 -4.02
CA GLN A 35 -23.67 -5.63 -5.36
C GLN A 35 -22.18 -5.49 -5.62
N THR A 36 -21.52 -6.60 -5.94
CA THR A 36 -20.12 -6.58 -6.39
C THR A 36 -20.05 -5.77 -7.69
N ARG A 37 -19.07 -4.87 -7.79
CA ARG A 37 -18.89 -4.06 -9.00
C ARG A 37 -18.48 -4.95 -10.18
N TYR A 38 -17.80 -6.05 -9.88
CA TYR A 38 -17.30 -7.05 -10.82
C TYR A 38 -17.84 -8.45 -10.53
N SER A 39 -17.69 -9.32 -11.52
CA SER A 39 -17.94 -10.76 -11.40
C SER A 39 -16.66 -11.47 -10.98
N TYR A 40 -16.79 -12.41 -10.05
CA TYR A 40 -15.66 -13.22 -9.56
C TYR A 40 -16.05 -14.69 -9.61
N THR A 41 -15.17 -15.52 -10.17
CA THR A 41 -15.30 -16.97 -10.11
C THR A 41 -14.20 -17.50 -9.20
N TYR A 42 -14.60 -18.08 -8.08
CA TYR A 42 -13.67 -18.63 -7.09
C TYR A 42 -13.22 -20.04 -7.44
N GLY A 43 -11.97 -20.34 -7.12
CA GLY A 43 -11.37 -21.66 -7.25
C GLY A 43 -12.08 -22.70 -6.37
N SER A 44 -11.91 -23.97 -6.74
CA SER A 44 -12.49 -25.10 -6.01
C SER A 44 -11.60 -25.53 -4.84
N ALA A 45 -12.12 -26.37 -3.94
CA ALA A 45 -11.27 -26.99 -2.90
C ALA A 45 -10.08 -27.78 -3.48
N ALA A 46 -10.20 -28.33 -4.69
CA ALA A 46 -9.09 -28.99 -5.38
C ALA A 46 -8.01 -28.00 -5.85
N SER A 47 -8.40 -26.76 -6.18
CA SER A 47 -7.50 -25.66 -6.52
C SER A 47 -6.61 -25.24 -5.34
N GLN A 48 -7.05 -25.53 -4.11
CA GLN A 48 -6.27 -25.27 -2.88
C GLN A 48 -5.35 -26.42 -2.48
N ALA A 49 -5.55 -27.62 -3.04
CA ALA A 49 -5.06 -28.87 -2.46
C ALA A 49 -3.63 -29.29 -2.86
N LEU A 50 -2.89 -28.50 -3.65
CA LEU A 50 -1.69 -29.03 -4.33
C LEU A 50 -0.49 -28.10 -4.48
N VAL A 51 -0.42 -26.98 -3.75
CA VAL A 51 0.68 -26.04 -3.97
C VAL A 51 1.74 -26.15 -2.88
N THR A 52 2.82 -26.86 -3.21
CA THR A 52 4.08 -26.77 -2.46
C THR A 52 4.89 -25.63 -3.05
N TYR A 53 5.20 -24.62 -2.24
CA TYR A 53 6.11 -23.55 -2.65
C TYR A 53 7.53 -24.12 -2.71
N PRO A 54 8.27 -23.93 -3.81
CA PRO A 54 9.66 -24.36 -3.88
C PRO A 54 10.52 -23.49 -2.96
N ASP A 55 11.68 -24.03 -2.57
CA ASP A 55 12.66 -23.26 -1.81
C ASP A 55 13.05 -22.00 -2.60
N ALA A 56 13.01 -20.83 -1.97
CA ALA A 56 13.32 -19.57 -2.64
C ALA A 56 13.97 -18.59 -1.67
N SER A 57 14.86 -17.72 -2.16
CA SER A 57 15.47 -16.65 -1.37
C SER A 57 15.42 -15.35 -2.16
N PHE A 58 14.76 -14.34 -1.61
CA PHE A 58 14.50 -13.08 -2.30
C PHE A 58 14.45 -11.89 -1.35
N ALA A 59 14.64 -10.70 -1.91
CA ALA A 59 14.42 -9.44 -1.20
C ALA A 59 13.13 -8.76 -1.70
N VAL A 60 12.52 -7.94 -0.86
CA VAL A 60 11.37 -7.09 -1.21
C VAL A 60 11.68 -5.67 -0.77
N ILE A 61 11.50 -4.74 -1.71
CA ILE A 61 11.63 -3.30 -1.50
C ILE A 61 10.41 -2.61 -2.12
N SER A 62 9.99 -1.47 -1.59
CA SER A 62 8.80 -0.77 -2.08
C SER A 62 8.96 0.74 -1.96
N ASP A 63 8.15 1.48 -2.73
CA ASP A 63 7.97 2.92 -2.61
C ASP A 63 9.32 3.66 -2.57
N LEU A 64 10.12 3.36 -3.60
CA LEU A 64 11.49 3.84 -3.74
C LEU A 64 11.51 5.35 -3.95
N HIS A 65 10.52 5.85 -4.68
CA HIS A 65 10.34 7.25 -5.02
C HIS A 65 11.66 7.94 -5.40
N TYR A 66 12.41 7.29 -6.30
CA TYR A 66 13.72 7.78 -6.71
C TYR A 66 13.59 9.24 -7.18
N TYR A 67 14.43 10.12 -6.63
CA TYR A 67 14.48 11.52 -6.99
C TYR A 67 15.89 11.97 -7.36
N ASP A 68 16.08 12.36 -8.62
CA ASP A 68 17.32 12.96 -9.10
C ASP A 68 17.37 14.44 -8.70
N THR A 69 18.34 14.79 -7.86
CA THR A 69 18.50 16.14 -7.31
C THR A 69 18.79 17.23 -8.35
N SER A 70 19.12 16.87 -9.60
CA SER A 70 19.21 17.84 -10.71
C SER A 70 17.86 18.45 -11.08
N LEU A 71 16.75 17.83 -10.67
CA LEU A 71 15.41 18.41 -10.75
C LEU A 71 15.17 19.54 -9.75
N GLY A 72 16.13 19.86 -8.87
CA GLY A 72 16.06 20.97 -7.92
C GLY A 72 15.81 20.50 -6.49
N THR A 73 16.38 21.19 -5.51
CA THR A 73 16.33 20.78 -4.07
C THR A 73 16.13 21.96 -3.13
N SER A 74 15.74 23.12 -3.67
CA SER A 74 15.64 24.37 -2.93
C SER A 74 14.60 25.30 -3.56
N GLY A 75 14.22 26.34 -2.81
CA GLY A 75 13.20 27.30 -3.25
C GLY A 75 11.82 26.95 -2.69
N SER A 76 10.93 27.94 -2.63
CA SER A 76 9.62 27.78 -2.01
C SER A 76 8.74 26.75 -2.70
N ALA A 77 8.93 26.49 -4.00
CA ALA A 77 8.22 25.43 -4.71
C ALA A 77 8.59 24.04 -4.19
N PHE A 78 9.89 23.77 -4.00
CA PHE A 78 10.37 22.50 -3.47
C PHE A 78 10.03 22.31 -1.98
N GLU A 79 10.19 23.36 -1.17
CA GLU A 79 9.81 23.32 0.25
C GLU A 79 8.29 23.12 0.43
N ALA A 80 7.45 23.67 -0.46
CA ALA A 80 6.02 23.41 -0.45
C ALA A 80 5.68 21.95 -0.77
N ALA A 81 6.42 21.32 -1.69
CA ALA A 81 6.27 19.89 -1.98
C ALA A 81 6.63 19.03 -0.76
N LEU A 82 7.75 19.34 -0.07
CA LEU A 82 8.16 18.63 1.15
C LEU A 82 7.21 18.83 2.33
N ALA A 83 6.51 19.97 2.43
CA ALA A 83 5.63 20.26 3.57
C ALA A 83 4.42 19.29 3.69
N SER A 84 4.10 18.55 2.64
CA SER A 84 3.07 17.51 2.61
C SER A 84 3.64 16.13 2.28
N ASP A 85 4.96 15.98 2.29
CA ASP A 85 5.64 14.73 1.95
C ASP A 85 6.49 14.26 3.14
N ARG A 86 6.45 12.95 3.39
CA ARG A 86 7.21 12.28 4.46
C ARG A 86 8.47 11.58 3.92
N LYS A 87 8.70 11.67 2.61
CA LYS A 87 9.80 11.04 1.89
C LYS A 87 11.10 11.84 2.00
N LEU A 88 12.20 11.15 2.23
CA LEU A 88 13.56 11.68 2.25
C LEU A 88 14.08 11.88 0.82
N LEU A 89 13.46 12.79 0.05
CA LEU A 89 13.70 12.94 -1.38
C LEU A 89 15.15 13.29 -1.72
N LYS A 90 15.80 14.12 -0.91
CA LYS A 90 17.20 14.53 -1.13
C LYS A 90 18.17 13.35 -0.93
N GLU A 91 17.81 12.42 -0.05
CA GLU A 91 18.58 11.25 0.33
C GLU A 91 18.23 10.01 -0.51
N SER A 92 17.11 10.04 -1.25
CA SER A 92 16.54 8.89 -1.95
C SER A 92 17.55 8.10 -2.78
N ALA A 93 18.33 8.77 -3.64
CA ALA A 93 19.32 8.12 -4.48
C ALA A 93 20.39 7.35 -3.68
N SER A 94 20.89 7.93 -2.58
CA SER A 94 21.92 7.31 -1.74
C SER A 94 21.35 6.21 -0.84
N LEU A 95 20.11 6.34 -0.37
CA LEU A 95 19.39 5.28 0.35
C LEU A 95 19.16 4.07 -0.55
N ILE A 96 18.74 4.29 -1.80
CA ILE A 96 18.53 3.23 -2.79
C ILE A 96 19.86 2.58 -3.19
N GLU A 97 20.94 3.35 -3.35
CA GLU A 97 22.28 2.81 -3.59
C GLU A 97 22.72 1.88 -2.44
N LEU A 98 22.51 2.31 -1.18
CA LEU A 98 22.79 1.50 0.00
C LEU A 98 21.92 0.24 0.05
N ALA A 99 20.65 0.35 -0.34
CA ALA A 99 19.75 -0.79 -0.41
C ALA A 99 20.23 -1.83 -1.44
N VAL A 100 20.57 -1.39 -2.64
CA VAL A 100 21.13 -2.24 -3.70
C VAL A 100 22.43 -2.90 -3.24
N ASP A 101 23.33 -2.16 -2.60
CA ASP A 101 24.56 -2.72 -2.03
C ASP A 101 24.28 -3.79 -0.97
N THR A 102 23.28 -3.57 -0.12
CA THR A 102 22.86 -4.54 0.89
C THR A 102 22.34 -5.81 0.22
N ILE A 103 21.47 -5.68 -0.79
CA ILE A 103 20.91 -6.82 -1.54
C ILE A 103 22.02 -7.60 -2.27
N LEU A 104 22.95 -6.91 -2.92
CA LEU A 104 24.10 -7.52 -3.61
C LEU A 104 24.93 -8.43 -2.70
N ASN A 105 24.97 -8.15 -1.40
CA ASN A 105 25.72 -8.89 -0.40
C ASN A 105 24.88 -9.92 0.39
N SER A 106 23.58 -10.03 0.11
CA SER A 106 22.65 -10.87 0.90
C SER A 106 22.58 -12.34 0.44
N GLY A 107 22.94 -12.61 -0.82
CA GLY A 107 22.85 -13.95 -1.41
C GLY A 107 21.44 -14.35 -1.88
N VAL A 108 20.52 -13.39 -1.98
CA VAL A 108 19.21 -13.61 -2.61
C VAL A 108 19.33 -13.91 -4.11
N SER A 109 18.36 -14.64 -4.63
CA SER A 109 18.30 -15.02 -6.06
C SER A 109 17.46 -14.05 -6.89
N PHE A 110 16.50 -13.37 -6.27
CA PHE A 110 15.69 -12.35 -6.94
C PHE A 110 15.20 -11.25 -5.99
N VAL A 111 14.66 -10.17 -6.57
CA VAL A 111 14.08 -9.02 -5.87
C VAL A 111 12.70 -8.72 -6.40
N LEU A 112 11.76 -8.41 -5.51
CA LEU A 112 10.45 -7.87 -5.82
C LEU A 112 10.42 -6.37 -5.50
N VAL A 113 9.83 -5.57 -6.40
CA VAL A 113 9.60 -4.14 -6.20
C VAL A 113 8.13 -3.81 -6.43
N SER A 114 7.40 -3.52 -5.35
CA SER A 114 5.94 -3.33 -5.32
C SER A 114 5.49 -1.91 -5.64
N GLY A 115 6.07 -1.30 -6.68
CA GLY A 115 5.63 0.00 -7.19
C GLY A 115 6.26 1.21 -6.54
N ASP A 116 5.79 2.37 -6.99
CA ASP A 116 6.27 3.72 -6.67
C ASP A 116 7.78 3.83 -6.78
N LEU A 117 8.26 3.48 -7.98
CA LEU A 117 9.66 3.45 -8.34
C LEU A 117 10.28 4.85 -8.33
N THR A 118 9.52 5.86 -8.74
CA THR A 118 9.96 7.25 -8.93
C THR A 118 9.14 8.22 -8.10
N LYS A 119 9.66 9.44 -7.89
CA LYS A 119 8.91 10.46 -7.15
C LYS A 119 7.55 10.74 -7.80
N ASP A 120 7.55 11.15 -9.07
CA ASP A 120 6.34 11.50 -9.83
C ASP A 120 6.46 11.15 -11.32
N GLY A 121 7.07 10.00 -11.65
CA GLY A 121 7.08 9.46 -13.01
C GLY A 121 8.02 10.18 -13.98
N GLU A 122 8.94 10.99 -13.47
CA GLU A 122 9.92 11.69 -14.30
C GLU A 122 10.83 10.68 -15.01
N LEU A 123 10.99 10.84 -16.33
CA LEU A 123 11.81 9.95 -17.14
C LEU A 123 13.26 9.83 -16.62
N ILE A 124 13.83 10.93 -16.13
CA ILE A 124 15.18 10.93 -15.55
C ILE A 124 15.25 10.04 -14.29
N ASN A 125 14.22 10.07 -13.45
CA ASN A 125 14.15 9.25 -12.24
C ASN A 125 14.06 7.76 -12.60
N HIS A 126 13.25 7.40 -13.59
CA HIS A 126 13.21 6.04 -14.11
C HIS A 126 14.57 5.57 -14.62
N GLN A 127 15.23 6.37 -15.46
CA GLN A 127 16.54 6.05 -16.02
C GLN A 127 17.59 5.83 -14.93
N LYS A 128 17.60 6.68 -13.90
CA LYS A 128 18.56 6.61 -12.79
C LYS A 128 18.30 5.46 -11.84
N LEU A 129 17.04 5.15 -11.56
CA LEU A 129 16.72 3.95 -10.81
C LEU A 129 17.11 2.68 -11.57
N ILE A 130 16.88 2.64 -12.89
CA ILE A 130 17.28 1.50 -13.73
C ILE A 130 18.79 1.28 -13.67
N GLU A 131 19.61 2.34 -13.68
CA GLU A 131 21.06 2.24 -13.48
C GLU A 131 21.40 1.49 -12.17
N GLN A 132 20.67 1.73 -11.09
CA GLN A 132 20.87 1.04 -9.80
C GLN A 132 20.38 -0.40 -9.83
N LEU A 133 19.16 -0.66 -10.30
CA LEU A 133 18.59 -2.01 -10.35
C LEU A 133 19.36 -2.92 -11.33
N GLN A 134 19.91 -2.37 -12.41
CA GLN A 134 20.72 -3.13 -13.37
C GLN A 134 21.97 -3.72 -12.72
N ARG A 135 22.51 -3.11 -11.65
CA ARG A 135 23.64 -3.66 -10.89
C ARG A 135 23.31 -5.03 -10.27
N LEU A 136 22.05 -5.26 -9.88
CA LEU A 136 21.57 -6.54 -9.38
C LEU A 136 21.52 -7.58 -10.50
N VAL A 137 20.93 -7.19 -11.64
CA VAL A 137 20.80 -8.05 -12.83
C VAL A 137 22.17 -8.46 -13.38
N ASP A 138 23.14 -7.54 -13.42
CA ASP A 138 24.52 -7.78 -13.84
C ASP A 138 25.25 -8.80 -12.93
N LYS A 139 24.74 -9.02 -11.71
CA LYS A 139 25.22 -10.03 -10.76
C LYS A 139 24.41 -11.32 -10.77
N GLY A 140 23.45 -11.44 -11.69
CA GLY A 140 22.58 -12.60 -11.84
C GLY A 140 21.40 -12.64 -10.87
N ILE A 141 21.15 -11.57 -10.12
CA ILE A 141 19.97 -11.43 -9.28
C ILE A 141 18.83 -10.92 -10.16
N LYS A 142 17.76 -11.70 -10.31
CA LYS A 142 16.59 -11.28 -11.10
C LYS A 142 15.83 -10.18 -10.35
N VAL A 143 15.18 -9.27 -11.07
CA VAL A 143 14.42 -8.18 -10.46
C VAL A 143 13.06 -8.11 -11.15
N TYR A 144 11.99 -7.94 -10.37
CA TYR A 144 10.62 -7.88 -10.85
C TYR A 144 9.95 -6.64 -10.28
N VAL A 145 9.43 -5.80 -11.18
CA VAL A 145 8.77 -4.54 -10.79
C VAL A 145 7.33 -4.52 -11.28
N VAL A 146 6.48 -3.81 -10.55
CA VAL A 146 5.17 -3.27 -11.01
C VAL A 146 5.23 -1.74 -10.90
N PRO A 147 4.39 -0.97 -11.62
CA PRO A 147 4.24 0.45 -11.36
C PRO A 147 3.48 0.69 -10.03
N GLY A 148 3.73 1.83 -9.39
CA GLY A 148 2.81 2.43 -8.44
C GLY A 148 2.11 3.66 -9.02
N ASN A 149 1.25 4.30 -8.24
CA ASN A 149 0.43 5.41 -8.72
C ASN A 149 1.25 6.64 -9.14
N HIS A 150 2.50 6.75 -8.69
CA HIS A 150 3.39 7.85 -9.07
C HIS A 150 4.12 7.65 -10.39
N ASP A 151 4.19 6.44 -10.93
CA ASP A 151 5.20 6.10 -11.95
C ASP A 151 4.80 6.42 -13.40
N VAL A 152 3.52 6.28 -13.75
CA VAL A 152 3.08 6.24 -15.14
C VAL A 152 2.11 7.35 -15.45
N SER A 153 2.31 8.04 -16.57
CA SER A 153 1.47 9.15 -17.05
C SER A 153 1.17 10.19 -15.95
N ASN A 154 2.14 10.46 -15.07
CA ASN A 154 1.95 11.32 -13.91
C ASN A 154 2.12 12.80 -14.31
N PRO A 155 1.07 13.65 -14.20
CA PRO A 155 1.16 15.07 -14.51
C PRO A 155 1.98 15.88 -13.49
N GLY A 156 2.32 15.27 -12.35
CA GLY A 156 3.18 15.82 -11.29
C GLY A 156 4.67 15.80 -11.61
N ALA A 157 5.10 15.22 -12.73
CA ALA A 157 6.49 15.20 -13.18
C ALA A 157 7.03 16.63 -13.42
N VAL A 158 7.76 17.18 -12.45
CA VAL A 158 8.29 18.55 -12.51
C VAL A 158 9.73 18.68 -12.02
N SER A 159 10.41 19.72 -12.50
CA SER A 159 11.59 20.28 -11.85
C SER A 159 11.22 21.55 -11.07
N TYR A 160 11.99 21.87 -10.05
CA TYR A 160 11.82 23.00 -9.15
C TYR A 160 12.90 24.06 -9.41
N ASP A 161 12.47 25.29 -9.67
CA ASP A 161 13.34 26.46 -9.82
C ASP A 161 12.77 27.64 -9.00
N GLY A 162 13.34 27.86 -7.81
CA GLY A 162 12.91 28.94 -6.93
C GLY A 162 11.46 28.77 -6.45
N ASP A 163 10.58 29.67 -6.87
CA ASP A 163 9.15 29.67 -6.55
C ASP A 163 8.27 29.06 -7.65
N GLU A 164 8.86 28.53 -8.73
CA GLU A 164 8.15 27.91 -9.85
C GLU A 164 8.43 26.41 -9.97
N THR A 165 7.50 25.70 -10.62
CA THR A 165 7.69 24.35 -11.12
C THR A 165 7.65 24.36 -12.65
N HIS A 166 8.45 23.50 -13.26
CA HIS A 166 8.46 23.31 -14.71
C HIS A 166 8.21 21.85 -15.04
N ALA A 167 7.21 21.57 -15.87
CA ALA A 167 6.92 20.22 -16.31
C ALA A 167 8.15 19.58 -16.98
N VAL A 168 8.46 18.35 -16.59
CA VAL A 168 9.47 17.51 -17.23
C VAL A 168 8.81 16.31 -17.88
N GLN A 169 9.56 15.59 -18.72
CA GLN A 169 9.03 14.42 -19.40
C GLN A 169 8.69 13.32 -18.40
N ASN A 170 7.46 12.79 -18.48
CA ASN A 170 7.05 11.55 -17.82
C ASN A 170 7.04 10.37 -18.81
N VAL A 171 6.65 9.19 -18.34
CA VAL A 171 6.61 7.96 -19.15
C VAL A 171 5.17 7.50 -19.42
N SER A 172 4.90 7.01 -20.62
CA SER A 172 3.67 6.28 -20.92
C SER A 172 3.74 4.82 -20.40
N PRO A 173 2.62 4.09 -20.33
CA PRO A 173 2.67 2.67 -19.97
C PRO A 173 3.57 1.86 -20.92
N TRP A 174 3.51 2.17 -22.22
CA TRP A 174 4.38 1.52 -23.19
C TRP A 174 5.86 1.80 -22.91
N ASP A 175 6.22 3.07 -22.67
CA ASP A 175 7.60 3.45 -22.31
C ASP A 175 8.06 2.73 -21.06
N PHE A 176 7.21 2.64 -20.02
CA PHE A 176 7.52 1.91 -18.79
C PHE A 176 7.89 0.45 -19.08
N SER A 177 7.07 -0.27 -19.86
CA SER A 177 7.35 -1.68 -20.21
C SER A 177 8.63 -1.86 -21.03
N VAL A 178 9.03 -0.85 -21.80
CA VAL A 178 10.28 -0.85 -22.59
C VAL A 178 11.48 -0.55 -21.72
N LEU A 179 11.39 0.48 -20.86
CA LEU A 179 12.44 0.86 -19.91
C LEU A 179 12.71 -0.27 -18.93
N TYR A 180 11.66 -0.87 -18.39
CA TYR A 180 11.75 -1.96 -17.42
C TYR A 180 11.80 -3.36 -18.06
N ARG A 181 12.16 -3.47 -19.34
CA ARG A 181 12.19 -4.74 -20.07
C ARG A 181 12.97 -5.84 -19.34
N ASN A 182 14.12 -5.53 -18.74
CA ASN A 182 14.96 -6.51 -18.05
C ASN A 182 14.49 -6.83 -16.61
N PHE A 183 13.39 -6.24 -16.18
CA PHE A 183 12.90 -6.30 -14.80
C PHE A 183 11.52 -6.98 -14.73
N GLY A 184 11.35 -8.06 -15.51
CA GLY A 184 10.15 -8.88 -15.59
C GLY A 184 9.51 -8.90 -16.98
N TYR A 185 9.26 -7.73 -17.58
CA TYR A 185 8.45 -7.58 -18.80
C TYR A 185 8.99 -8.29 -20.05
N GLY A 186 10.31 -8.34 -20.23
CA GLY A 186 10.97 -8.82 -21.44
C GLY A 186 10.94 -10.34 -21.59
N ASP A 187 11.02 -11.05 -20.45
CA ASP A 187 11.07 -12.52 -20.35
C ASP A 187 9.81 -13.07 -19.65
N ALA A 188 8.74 -12.31 -19.63
CA ALA A 188 7.47 -12.70 -19.02
C ALA A 188 6.91 -13.98 -19.67
N VAL A 189 6.41 -14.89 -18.82
CA VAL A 189 5.73 -16.13 -19.21
C VAL A 189 4.40 -15.80 -19.90
N MET A 190 3.68 -14.83 -19.35
CA MET A 190 2.43 -14.29 -19.88
C MET A 190 2.38 -12.80 -19.62
N ARG A 191 1.64 -12.07 -20.46
CA ARG A 191 1.35 -10.66 -20.28
C ARG A 191 -0.13 -10.42 -20.47
N ASP A 192 -0.67 -9.50 -19.68
CA ASP A 192 -1.93 -8.87 -20.03
C ASP A 192 -1.66 -7.88 -21.19
N GLU A 193 -2.57 -7.83 -22.16
CA GLU A 193 -2.43 -6.96 -23.33
C GLU A 193 -2.85 -5.52 -23.05
N ASN A 194 -3.69 -5.32 -22.02
CA ASN A 194 -4.33 -4.04 -21.74
C ASN A 194 -3.76 -3.31 -20.50
N SER A 195 -2.82 -3.92 -19.78
CA SER A 195 -2.16 -3.33 -18.61
C SER A 195 -0.67 -3.66 -18.56
N LEU A 196 0.00 -3.17 -17.52
CA LEU A 196 1.38 -3.54 -17.18
C LEU A 196 1.48 -4.83 -16.35
N SER A 197 0.41 -5.64 -16.32
CA SER A 197 0.42 -6.93 -15.62
C SER A 197 1.16 -8.01 -16.41
N TYR A 198 1.87 -8.89 -15.70
CA TYR A 198 2.60 -10.00 -16.30
C TYR A 198 2.83 -11.15 -15.31
N VAL A 199 3.25 -12.29 -15.85
CA VAL A 199 3.67 -13.47 -15.08
C VAL A 199 5.14 -13.72 -15.30
N ALA A 200 5.89 -13.97 -14.24
CA ALA A 200 7.29 -14.36 -14.32
C ALA A 200 7.57 -15.62 -13.50
N GLU A 201 8.57 -16.40 -13.91
CA GLU A 201 9.02 -17.60 -13.19
C GLU A 201 10.45 -17.38 -12.66
N PRO A 202 10.62 -16.77 -11.46
CA PRO A 202 11.93 -16.56 -10.85
C PRO A 202 12.67 -17.87 -10.58
N GLN A 203 11.92 -18.92 -10.24
CA GLN A 203 12.43 -20.23 -9.92
C GLN A 203 11.44 -21.28 -10.40
N ASP A 204 11.95 -22.43 -10.84
CA ASP A 204 11.09 -23.52 -11.31
C ASP A 204 10.05 -23.89 -10.25
N GLY A 205 8.79 -23.84 -10.65
CA GLY A 205 7.66 -24.14 -9.77
C GLY A 205 7.08 -22.93 -9.03
N LEU A 206 7.66 -21.73 -9.18
CA LEU A 206 7.17 -20.50 -8.55
C LEU A 206 6.88 -19.43 -9.62
N TRP A 207 5.62 -19.02 -9.71
CA TRP A 207 5.19 -17.87 -10.48
C TRP A 207 5.00 -16.64 -9.59
N ILE A 208 5.46 -15.50 -10.09
CA ILE A 208 5.05 -14.18 -9.63
C ILE A 208 3.97 -13.72 -10.60
N VAL A 209 2.79 -13.42 -10.08
CA VAL A 209 1.76 -12.69 -10.81
C VAL A 209 1.89 -11.23 -10.41
N ALA A 210 2.46 -10.44 -11.30
CA ALA A 210 2.69 -9.01 -11.13
C ALA A 210 1.49 -8.25 -11.70
N MET A 211 0.69 -7.63 -10.82
CA MET A 211 -0.54 -6.93 -11.19
C MET A 211 -0.31 -5.42 -11.26
N ASP A 212 -0.77 -4.81 -12.35
CA ASP A 212 -0.89 -3.37 -12.51
C ASP A 212 -2.27 -2.93 -12.01
N SER A 213 -2.31 -2.40 -10.79
CA SER A 213 -3.53 -1.87 -10.16
C SER A 213 -3.70 -0.36 -10.30
N CYS A 214 -2.82 0.31 -11.05
CA CYS A 214 -2.80 1.77 -11.14
C CYS A 214 -3.80 2.31 -12.16
N GLU A 215 -4.44 3.43 -11.83
CA GLU A 215 -5.46 4.08 -12.68
C GLU A 215 -4.91 5.31 -13.43
N TYR A 216 -3.70 5.19 -13.99
CA TYR A 216 -2.98 6.31 -14.60
C TYR A 216 -3.68 6.92 -15.83
N GLU A 217 -4.63 6.20 -16.45
CA GLU A 217 -5.50 6.73 -17.50
C GLU A 217 -6.50 7.79 -16.99
N LYS A 218 -6.75 7.84 -15.68
CA LYS A 218 -7.60 8.84 -15.02
C LYS A 218 -6.84 10.10 -14.63
N ASN A 219 -5.50 10.08 -14.70
CA ASN A 219 -4.66 11.22 -14.36
C ASN A 219 -5.01 12.44 -15.22
N GLN A 220 -5.08 13.60 -14.59
CA GLN A 220 -5.47 14.86 -15.22
C GLN A 220 -4.51 15.98 -14.84
N GLU A 221 -4.10 16.75 -15.84
CA GLU A 221 -3.28 17.94 -15.64
C GLU A 221 -3.93 18.88 -14.62
N GLY A 222 -3.15 19.32 -13.62
CA GLY A 222 -3.61 20.19 -12.54
C GLY A 222 -4.46 19.52 -11.44
N LYS A 223 -4.73 18.20 -11.53
CA LYS A 223 -5.39 17.44 -10.45
C LYS A 223 -4.48 16.43 -9.74
N GLY A 224 -3.29 16.19 -10.28
CA GLY A 224 -2.35 15.19 -9.77
C GLY A 224 -2.65 13.79 -10.30
N GLU A 225 -1.92 12.83 -9.75
CA GLU A 225 -2.07 11.40 -9.91
C GLU A 225 -3.32 10.87 -9.20
N THR A 226 -3.85 9.75 -9.69
CA THR A 226 -4.91 9.00 -9.04
C THR A 226 -4.30 8.08 -8.00
N VAL A 227 -4.57 8.33 -6.71
CA VAL A 227 -4.02 7.57 -5.58
C VAL A 227 -4.66 6.18 -5.44
N ALA A 228 -5.93 6.05 -5.85
CA ALA A 228 -6.67 4.80 -5.73
C ALA A 228 -6.24 3.77 -6.78
N GLY A 229 -6.46 2.49 -6.44
CA GLY A 229 -6.22 1.36 -7.33
C GLY A 229 -7.50 0.61 -7.69
N GLU A 230 -7.55 0.08 -8.91
CA GLU A 230 -8.67 -0.72 -9.40
C GLU A 230 -8.19 -1.75 -10.43
N LEU A 231 -8.81 -2.93 -10.42
CA LEU A 231 -8.73 -3.88 -11.52
C LEU A 231 -10.04 -3.83 -12.32
N THR A 232 -9.92 -3.76 -13.63
CA THR A 232 -11.05 -3.92 -14.56
C THR A 232 -11.53 -5.38 -14.57
N GLN A 233 -12.74 -5.63 -15.09
CA GLN A 233 -13.23 -7.00 -15.28
C GLN A 233 -12.27 -7.84 -16.14
N ASP A 234 -11.72 -7.27 -17.22
CA ASP A 234 -10.81 -7.99 -18.11
C ASP A 234 -9.50 -8.38 -17.38
N GLN A 235 -8.99 -7.53 -16.49
CA GLN A 235 -7.82 -7.85 -15.65
C GLN A 235 -8.14 -8.92 -14.59
N ILE A 236 -9.35 -8.90 -14.02
CA ILE A 236 -9.82 -9.94 -13.08
C ILE A 236 -9.95 -11.29 -13.78
N ASP A 237 -10.54 -11.31 -14.98
CA ASP A 237 -10.69 -12.52 -15.80
C ASP A 237 -9.32 -13.06 -16.23
N TRP A 238 -8.38 -12.17 -16.59
CA TRP A 238 -7.00 -12.54 -16.90
C TRP A 238 -6.27 -13.12 -15.68
N LEU A 239 -6.40 -12.51 -14.51
CA LEU A 239 -5.85 -13.02 -13.25
C LEU A 239 -6.39 -14.42 -12.97
N GLU A 240 -7.70 -14.64 -13.11
CA GLU A 240 -8.29 -15.96 -12.95
C GLU A 240 -7.71 -16.99 -13.93
N GLU A 241 -7.59 -16.64 -15.22
CA GLU A 241 -7.01 -17.53 -16.24
C GLU A 241 -5.56 -17.91 -15.89
N VAL A 242 -4.77 -16.94 -15.42
CA VAL A 242 -3.39 -17.16 -14.95
C VAL A 242 -3.37 -18.13 -13.76
N LEU A 243 -4.26 -17.95 -12.78
CA LEU A 243 -4.33 -18.81 -11.60
C LEU A 243 -4.77 -20.24 -11.95
N GLN A 244 -5.70 -20.40 -12.91
CA GLN A 244 -6.07 -21.71 -13.45
C GLN A 244 -4.88 -22.39 -14.11
N LYS A 245 -4.15 -21.67 -14.97
CA LYS A 245 -2.94 -22.19 -15.63
C LYS A 245 -1.83 -22.53 -14.63
N ALA A 246 -1.66 -21.74 -13.58
CA ALA A 246 -0.68 -22.02 -12.54
C ALA A 246 -0.98 -23.38 -11.88
N ASN A 247 -2.26 -23.62 -11.53
CA ASN A 247 -2.70 -24.90 -10.97
C ASN A 247 -2.52 -26.07 -11.95
N GLU A 248 -2.88 -25.90 -13.22
CA GLU A 248 -2.67 -26.93 -14.27
C GLU A 248 -1.20 -27.31 -14.44
N ASN A 249 -0.30 -26.34 -14.23
CA ASN A 249 1.15 -26.52 -14.37
C ASN A 249 1.87 -26.76 -13.02
N ASN A 250 1.12 -26.97 -11.93
CA ASN A 250 1.64 -27.17 -10.57
C ASN A 250 2.62 -26.07 -10.14
N LYS A 251 2.27 -24.80 -10.40
CA LYS A 251 3.05 -23.63 -10.03
C LYS A 251 2.49 -23.02 -8.75
N ALA A 252 3.34 -22.78 -7.77
CA ALA A 252 3.04 -21.89 -6.67
C ALA A 252 2.98 -20.46 -7.15
N VAL A 253 2.14 -19.64 -6.53
CA VAL A 253 1.92 -18.26 -6.96
C VAL A 253 2.14 -17.31 -5.80
N ILE A 254 2.89 -16.24 -6.07
CA ILE A 254 2.99 -15.04 -5.24
C ILE A 254 2.36 -13.89 -6.03
N LEU A 255 1.55 -13.06 -5.36
CA LEU A 255 1.11 -11.78 -5.92
C LEU A 255 2.18 -10.71 -5.66
N LEU A 256 2.51 -9.93 -6.68
CA LEU A 256 3.22 -8.67 -6.57
C LEU A 256 2.29 -7.56 -7.07
N GLU A 257 1.92 -6.63 -6.21
CA GLU A 257 1.03 -5.51 -6.53
C GLU A 257 1.47 -4.27 -5.74
N HIS A 258 1.02 -3.08 -6.13
CA HIS A 258 1.29 -1.86 -5.36
C HIS A 258 0.29 -1.64 -4.22
N HIS A 259 -1.01 -1.69 -4.51
CA HIS A 259 -2.09 -1.46 -3.56
C HIS A 259 -2.32 -2.67 -2.63
N GLY A 260 -2.76 -2.40 -1.40
CA GLY A 260 -3.08 -3.46 -0.43
C GLY A 260 -4.30 -4.28 -0.84
N VAL A 261 -4.23 -5.60 -0.65
CA VAL A 261 -5.32 -6.56 -0.88
C VAL A 261 -5.97 -7.05 0.42
N VAL A 262 -5.47 -6.59 1.57
CA VAL A 262 -6.03 -6.77 2.93
C VAL A 262 -5.90 -5.44 3.70
N GLU A 263 -6.76 -5.20 4.70
CA GLU A 263 -6.55 -4.07 5.61
C GLU A 263 -5.40 -4.38 6.57
N HIS A 264 -4.40 -3.49 6.63
CA HIS A 264 -3.24 -3.56 7.53
C HIS A 264 -3.53 -3.02 8.94
N TRP A 265 -4.71 -2.42 9.15
CA TRP A 265 -5.22 -2.13 10.48
C TRP A 265 -6.74 -1.98 10.46
N ALA A 266 -7.38 -2.24 11.60
CA ALA A 266 -8.84 -2.24 11.70
C ALA A 266 -9.41 -0.82 11.49
N GLY A 267 -10.02 -0.59 10.33
CA GLY A 267 -10.63 0.70 9.97
C GLY A 267 -9.89 1.46 8.87
N GLN A 268 -8.82 0.90 8.29
CA GLN A 268 -8.09 1.49 7.16
C GLN A 268 -9.02 1.82 6.00
N SER A 269 -9.89 0.91 5.58
CA SER A 269 -10.83 1.13 4.47
C SER A 269 -11.84 2.26 4.73
N LYS A 270 -12.05 2.64 6.00
CA LYS A 270 -12.90 3.76 6.37
C LYS A 270 -12.16 5.09 6.31
N LEU A 271 -10.89 5.13 6.70
CA LEU A 271 -10.09 6.36 6.75
C LEU A 271 -9.42 6.67 5.41
N GLN A 272 -8.81 5.66 4.82
CA GLN A 272 -7.89 5.73 3.68
C GLN A 272 -8.16 4.59 2.68
N PRO A 273 -9.39 4.52 2.11
CA PRO A 273 -9.76 3.46 1.16
C PRO A 273 -8.87 3.42 -0.08
N ASP A 274 -8.35 4.57 -0.52
CA ASP A 274 -7.55 4.69 -1.75
C ASP A 274 -6.20 3.96 -1.66
N TYR A 275 -5.77 3.54 -0.46
CA TYR A 275 -4.55 2.75 -0.29
C TYR A 275 -4.77 1.24 -0.46
N LEU A 276 -6.04 0.82 -0.53
CA LEU A 276 -6.44 -0.55 -0.79
C LEU A 276 -6.92 -0.65 -2.24
N LEU A 277 -6.72 -1.82 -2.82
CA LEU A 277 -7.31 -2.12 -4.11
C LEU A 277 -8.84 -2.05 -4.02
N SER A 278 -9.47 -1.43 -5.02
CA SER A 278 -10.92 -1.51 -5.17
C SER A 278 -11.39 -2.97 -5.22
N ASP A 279 -12.42 -3.32 -4.43
CA ASP A 279 -12.87 -4.71 -4.24
C ASP A 279 -11.78 -5.67 -3.67
N TYR A 280 -10.79 -5.16 -2.90
CA TYR A 280 -9.71 -5.96 -2.28
C TYR A 280 -10.19 -7.25 -1.61
N LYS A 281 -11.33 -7.22 -0.90
CA LYS A 281 -11.92 -8.40 -0.24
C LYS A 281 -12.26 -9.52 -1.23
N HIS A 282 -12.72 -9.17 -2.43
CA HIS A 282 -13.07 -10.15 -3.46
C HIS A 282 -11.84 -10.64 -4.20
N VAL A 283 -10.86 -9.77 -4.45
CA VAL A 283 -9.57 -10.14 -5.04
C VAL A 283 -8.77 -11.04 -4.10
N GLY A 284 -8.68 -10.71 -2.80
CA GLY A 284 -8.07 -11.56 -1.78
C GLY A 284 -8.71 -12.95 -1.71
N LYS A 285 -10.05 -13.04 -1.77
CA LYS A 285 -10.77 -14.32 -1.86
C LYS A 285 -10.47 -15.09 -3.14
N LEU A 286 -10.38 -14.42 -4.28
CA LEU A 286 -9.99 -15.03 -5.55
C LEU A 286 -8.61 -15.67 -5.40
N LEU A 287 -7.62 -14.91 -4.94
CA LEU A 287 -6.26 -15.38 -4.70
C LEU A 287 -6.23 -16.58 -3.74
N SER A 288 -6.83 -16.46 -2.55
CA SER A 288 -6.86 -17.56 -1.57
C SER A 288 -7.50 -18.82 -2.14
N SER A 289 -8.61 -18.68 -2.89
CA SER A 289 -9.37 -19.80 -3.46
C SER A 289 -8.59 -20.63 -4.48
N TYR A 290 -7.57 -20.03 -5.09
CA TYR A 290 -6.64 -20.67 -6.02
C TYR A 290 -5.32 -21.11 -5.37
N GLY A 291 -5.19 -21.02 -4.04
CA GLY A 291 -4.01 -21.49 -3.32
C GLY A 291 -2.89 -20.45 -3.15
N VAL A 292 -3.12 -19.20 -3.55
CA VAL A 292 -2.18 -18.09 -3.28
C VAL A 292 -2.19 -17.79 -1.79
N ARG A 293 -1.00 -17.63 -1.21
CA ARG A 293 -0.82 -17.39 0.25
C ARG A 293 -0.02 -16.14 0.57
N LEU A 294 0.63 -15.55 -0.43
CA LEU A 294 1.50 -14.40 -0.26
C LEU A 294 1.15 -13.35 -1.31
N ALA A 295 0.81 -12.16 -0.83
CA ALA A 295 0.87 -10.92 -1.57
C ALA A 295 2.00 -10.06 -1.02
N PHE A 296 2.74 -9.41 -1.90
CA PHE A 296 3.72 -8.38 -1.53
C PHE A 296 3.26 -7.05 -2.11
N THR A 297 2.99 -6.11 -1.21
CA THR A 297 2.35 -4.81 -1.48
C THR A 297 3.18 -3.67 -0.88
N GLY A 298 2.76 -2.43 -1.16
CA GLY A 298 3.41 -1.19 -0.71
C GLY A 298 2.39 -0.07 -0.46
N HIS A 299 2.63 1.11 -1.02
CA HIS A 299 1.70 2.25 -1.11
C HIS A 299 1.42 2.99 0.21
N TYR A 300 1.06 2.28 1.27
CA TYR A 300 0.77 2.91 2.58
C TYR A 300 2.07 3.32 3.32
N HIS A 301 3.20 2.75 2.88
CA HIS A 301 4.55 2.88 3.43
C HIS A 301 4.75 2.30 4.83
N ALA A 302 3.82 1.49 5.33
CA ALA A 302 3.98 0.84 6.62
C ALA A 302 4.74 -0.49 6.47
N GLN A 303 5.39 -0.88 7.56
CA GLN A 303 6.10 -2.16 7.61
C GLN A 303 5.19 -3.16 8.32
N ASP A 304 4.21 -3.72 7.61
CA ASP A 304 3.12 -4.49 8.22
C ASP A 304 2.87 -5.83 7.50
N ILE A 305 2.38 -6.84 8.21
CA ILE A 305 1.88 -8.09 7.66
C ILE A 305 0.52 -8.43 8.27
N THR A 306 -0.50 -8.57 7.43
CA THR A 306 -1.82 -9.01 7.90
C THR A 306 -2.25 -10.34 7.27
N LEU A 307 -2.81 -11.22 8.10
CA LEU A 307 -3.48 -12.45 7.71
C LEU A 307 -4.99 -12.22 7.49
N GLU A 308 -5.47 -12.48 6.28
CA GLU A 308 -6.89 -12.64 5.99
C GLU A 308 -7.25 -14.14 5.95
N ASP A 309 -8.13 -14.57 6.85
CA ASP A 309 -8.72 -15.91 6.84
C ASP A 309 -10.06 -15.88 6.09
N ASN A 310 -10.05 -16.46 4.88
CA ASN A 310 -11.22 -16.57 4.01
C ASN A 310 -11.99 -17.90 4.19
N GLY A 311 -11.78 -18.61 5.31
CA GLY A 311 -12.48 -19.83 5.67
C GLY A 311 -12.26 -20.95 4.66
N ASP A 312 -13.34 -21.46 4.07
CA ASP A 312 -13.27 -22.54 3.07
C ASP A 312 -12.53 -22.14 1.77
N LEU A 313 -12.30 -20.84 1.55
CA LEU A 313 -11.50 -20.34 0.44
C LEU A 313 -10.00 -20.26 0.78
N GLY A 314 -9.59 -20.65 1.99
CA GLY A 314 -8.19 -20.59 2.43
C GLY A 314 -7.85 -19.25 3.07
N PHE A 315 -6.58 -18.88 3.03
CA PHE A 315 -6.08 -17.66 3.67
C PHE A 315 -5.06 -16.94 2.77
N LEU A 316 -4.75 -15.70 3.10
CA LEU A 316 -3.75 -14.86 2.44
C LEU A 316 -2.97 -14.05 3.47
N TYR A 317 -1.65 -14.02 3.36
CA TYR A 317 -0.84 -12.98 3.99
C TYR A 317 -0.63 -11.86 2.99
N ASP A 318 -1.03 -10.66 3.36
CA ASP A 318 -0.59 -9.43 2.69
C ASP A 318 0.64 -8.91 3.42
N VAL A 319 1.76 -8.83 2.72
CA VAL A 319 3.06 -8.43 3.24
C VAL A 319 3.38 -7.05 2.66
N GLU A 320 2.92 -6.01 3.36
CA GLU A 320 3.22 -4.62 2.99
C GLU A 320 4.66 -4.31 3.38
N THR A 321 5.42 -3.75 2.44
CA THR A 321 6.80 -3.33 2.69
C THR A 321 6.85 -1.82 2.78
N GLY A 322 7.40 -1.30 3.87
CA GLY A 322 7.52 0.12 4.09
C GLY A 322 8.45 0.77 3.07
N SER A 323 8.24 2.07 2.84
CA SER A 323 9.02 2.82 1.87
C SER A 323 10.51 2.83 2.21
N LEU A 324 11.35 2.62 1.19
CA LEU A 324 12.81 2.70 1.35
C LEU A 324 13.30 4.11 1.70
N ILE A 325 12.48 5.14 1.52
CA ILE A 325 12.84 6.53 1.77
C ILE A 325 11.92 7.21 2.80
N THR A 326 11.10 6.44 3.52
CA THR A 326 10.39 6.90 4.72
C THR A 326 10.95 6.16 5.92
N THR A 327 11.38 6.86 6.96
CA THR A 327 11.98 6.25 8.15
C THR A 327 11.03 5.20 8.76
N PRO A 328 11.48 3.95 9.00
CA PRO A 328 12.87 3.52 9.21
C PRO A 328 13.67 3.07 7.97
N CYS A 329 13.18 3.34 6.75
CA CYS A 329 13.81 2.96 5.48
C CYS A 329 13.98 1.44 5.39
N ALA A 330 12.85 0.73 5.32
CA ALA A 330 12.79 -0.71 5.48
C ALA A 330 12.92 -1.48 4.16
N MET A 331 13.43 -2.70 4.26
CA MET A 331 13.35 -3.74 3.23
C MET A 331 13.14 -5.09 3.90
N ARG A 332 12.69 -6.09 3.14
CA ARG A 332 12.51 -7.46 3.63
C ARG A 332 13.44 -8.44 2.93
N PHE A 333 13.95 -9.41 3.69
CA PHE A 333 14.59 -10.62 3.18
C PHE A 333 13.71 -11.82 3.51
N CYS A 334 13.39 -12.58 2.46
CA CYS A 334 12.45 -13.68 2.51
C CYS A 334 13.16 -14.99 2.13
N THR A 335 12.91 -16.05 2.90
CA THR A 335 13.33 -17.41 2.55
C THR A 335 12.12 -18.33 2.65
N ILE A 336 11.78 -18.98 1.55
CA ILE A 336 10.81 -20.07 1.53
C ILE A 336 11.57 -21.39 1.67
N SER A 337 11.13 -22.23 2.60
CA SER A 337 11.65 -23.59 2.83
C SER A 337 10.59 -24.40 3.56
N ASP A 338 10.42 -25.67 3.21
CA ASP A 338 9.48 -26.58 3.88
C ASP A 338 8.03 -26.03 3.97
N ASN A 339 7.54 -25.39 2.90
CA ASN A 339 6.22 -24.72 2.86
C ASN A 339 6.01 -23.70 3.98
N LYS A 340 7.08 -23.02 4.38
CA LYS A 340 7.04 -21.85 5.26
C LYS A 340 7.82 -20.73 4.62
N ILE A 341 7.43 -19.51 4.91
CA ILE A 341 8.23 -18.33 4.60
C ILE A 341 8.80 -17.76 5.89
N THR A 342 10.11 -17.55 5.95
CA THR A 342 10.76 -16.72 6.96
C THR A 342 10.97 -15.33 6.38
N ILE A 343 10.46 -14.31 7.06
CA ILE A 343 10.55 -12.90 6.67
C ILE A 343 11.38 -12.17 7.73
N ARG A 344 12.36 -11.38 7.28
CA ARG A 344 13.22 -10.55 8.13
C ARG A 344 13.29 -9.14 7.56
N THR A 345 12.84 -8.17 8.34
CA THR A 345 13.05 -6.75 8.04
C THR A 345 14.49 -6.37 8.31
N GLN A 346 15.05 -5.58 7.40
CA GLN A 346 16.25 -4.80 7.63
C GLN A 346 15.92 -3.32 7.40
N THR A 347 16.20 -2.49 8.40
CA THR A 347 16.07 -1.04 8.31
C THR A 347 17.43 -0.42 7.98
N LEU A 348 17.44 0.61 7.13
CA LEU A 348 18.68 1.24 6.68
C LEU A 348 18.99 2.55 7.41
N ALA A 349 18.04 3.16 8.12
CA ALA A 349 18.21 4.47 8.73
C ALA A 349 19.46 4.56 9.62
N ASP A 350 19.67 3.58 10.52
CA ASP A 350 20.83 3.57 11.41
C ASP A 350 22.16 3.53 10.66
N GLN A 351 22.25 2.67 9.64
CA GLN A 351 23.45 2.53 8.82
C GLN A 351 23.69 3.77 7.95
N PHE A 352 22.63 4.34 7.40
CA PHE A 352 22.70 5.47 6.48
C PHE A 352 23.10 6.75 7.20
N PHE A 353 22.44 7.08 8.31
CA PHE A 353 22.67 8.32 9.05
C PHE A 353 23.85 8.21 10.02
N GLY A 354 24.20 7.00 10.47
CA GLY A 354 25.40 6.74 11.28
C GLY A 354 25.38 7.31 12.70
N SER A 355 24.30 7.99 13.12
CA SER A 355 24.13 8.50 14.47
C SER A 355 22.67 8.50 14.90
N ALA A 356 22.43 8.25 16.19
CA ALA A 356 21.07 8.26 16.74
C ALA A 356 20.40 9.64 16.65
N GLU A 357 21.18 10.73 16.69
CA GLU A 357 20.66 12.10 16.54
C GLU A 357 20.05 12.31 15.16
N SER A 358 20.79 11.98 14.10
CA SER A 358 20.30 12.13 12.72
C SER A 358 19.16 11.16 12.38
N VAL A 359 19.15 9.95 12.96
CA VAL A 359 17.99 9.05 12.84
C VAL A 359 16.75 9.65 13.52
N ASN A 360 16.91 10.27 14.69
CA ASN A 360 15.81 10.94 15.36
C ASN A 360 15.30 12.16 14.58
N GLU A 361 16.18 12.92 13.92
CA GLU A 361 15.77 14.01 13.02
C GLU A 361 14.92 13.49 11.85
N ALA A 362 15.31 12.36 11.25
CA ALA A 362 14.54 11.73 10.17
C ALA A 362 13.19 11.15 10.67
N LEU A 363 13.15 10.61 11.90
CA LEU A 363 11.92 10.20 12.56
C LEU A 363 11.00 11.39 12.85
N ASP A 364 11.55 12.48 13.34
CA ASP A 364 10.83 13.71 13.67
C ASP A 364 10.28 14.39 12.41
N PHE A 365 11.02 14.33 11.29
CA PHE A 365 10.54 14.80 9.99
C PHE A 365 9.24 14.08 9.59
N VAL A 366 9.24 12.74 9.56
CA VAL A 366 8.05 11.93 9.24
C VAL A 366 6.90 12.25 10.19
N LYS A 367 7.18 12.25 11.50
CA LYS A 367 6.18 12.55 12.53
C LYS A 367 5.58 13.94 12.36
N SER A 368 6.39 14.93 12.01
CA SER A 368 5.94 16.30 11.80
C SER A 368 5.01 16.40 10.58
N THR A 369 5.31 15.74 9.47
CA THR A 369 4.43 15.74 8.28
C THR A 369 3.07 15.12 8.61
N VAL A 370 3.05 13.94 9.25
CA VAL A 370 1.79 13.29 9.66
C VAL A 370 1.01 14.16 10.65
N TYR A 371 1.70 14.79 11.61
CA TYR A 371 1.09 15.75 12.52
C TYR A 371 0.41 16.89 11.76
N HIS A 372 1.07 17.49 10.77
CA HIS A 372 0.50 18.60 10.01
C HIS A 372 -0.72 18.18 9.19
N ASP A 373 -0.71 16.99 8.58
CA ASP A 373 -1.87 16.45 7.86
C ASP A 373 -3.05 16.14 8.79
N ALA A 374 -2.78 15.49 9.92
CA ALA A 374 -3.79 15.24 10.93
C ALA A 374 -4.38 16.55 11.48
N TYR A 375 -3.52 17.51 11.81
CA TYR A 375 -3.93 18.83 12.30
C TYR A 375 -4.81 19.55 11.26
N ARG A 376 -4.37 19.66 10.00
CA ARG A 376 -5.14 20.28 8.92
C ARG A 376 -6.51 19.61 8.74
N THR A 377 -6.57 18.28 8.84
CA THR A 377 -7.82 17.51 8.76
C THR A 377 -8.73 17.83 9.94
N LEU A 378 -8.22 17.82 11.17
CA LEU A 378 -8.97 18.15 12.38
C LEU A 378 -9.48 19.61 12.38
N LYS A 379 -8.74 20.54 11.78
CA LYS A 379 -9.21 21.92 11.57
C LYS A 379 -10.43 22.01 10.65
N ARG A 380 -10.59 21.10 9.68
CA ARG A 380 -11.81 21.03 8.83
C ARG A 380 -13.04 20.60 9.62
N TYR A 381 -12.86 19.89 10.74
CA TYR A 381 -13.91 19.60 11.71
C TYR A 381 -14.15 20.75 12.70
N PHE A 382 -13.55 21.93 12.49
CA PHE A 382 -13.71 23.12 13.35
C PHE A 382 -13.23 22.94 14.80
N LEU A 383 -12.23 22.08 15.04
CA LEU A 383 -11.60 21.97 16.36
C LEU A 383 -10.83 23.25 16.73
N SER A 384 -10.76 23.54 18.03
CA SER A 384 -9.83 24.55 18.56
C SER A 384 -8.39 24.14 18.28
N ASP A 385 -7.46 25.12 18.26
CA ASP A 385 -6.05 24.81 18.03
C ASP A 385 -5.50 23.86 19.08
N HIS A 386 -5.89 24.05 20.34
CA HIS A 386 -5.53 23.19 21.46
C HIS A 386 -6.01 21.74 21.27
N ASP A 387 -7.27 21.53 20.87
CA ASP A 387 -7.83 20.17 20.74
C ASP A 387 -7.29 19.47 19.48
N ALA A 388 -7.12 20.22 18.39
CA ALA A 388 -6.53 19.70 17.16
C ALA A 388 -5.06 19.31 17.38
N ASP A 389 -4.29 20.11 18.12
CA ASP A 389 -2.91 19.82 18.48
C ASP A 389 -2.79 18.53 19.31
N ALA A 390 -3.56 18.41 20.39
CA ALA A 390 -3.54 17.23 21.25
C ALA A 390 -3.85 15.93 20.50
N ILE A 391 -4.84 15.94 19.60
CA ILE A 391 -5.21 14.76 18.81
C ILE A 391 -4.18 14.49 17.70
N ALA A 392 -3.70 15.52 17.00
CA ALA A 392 -2.71 15.37 15.92
C ALA A 392 -1.38 14.77 16.43
N ILE A 393 -0.95 15.14 17.65
CA ILE A 393 0.23 14.53 18.29
C ILE A 393 0.03 13.02 18.44
N ALA A 394 -1.10 12.59 19.02
CA ALA A 394 -1.38 11.17 19.22
C ALA A 394 -1.47 10.40 17.89
N VAL A 395 -2.10 10.99 16.86
CA VAL A 395 -2.19 10.40 15.51
C VAL A 395 -0.81 10.24 14.89
N SER A 396 0.03 11.29 14.94
CA SER A 396 1.38 11.23 14.38
C SER A 396 2.26 10.14 15.01
N GLN A 397 2.08 9.88 16.31
CA GLN A 397 2.79 8.82 17.01
C GLN A 397 2.28 7.43 16.64
N ALA A 398 0.96 7.27 16.46
CA ALA A 398 0.36 6.01 16.03
C ALA A 398 0.86 5.61 14.63
N PHE A 399 0.82 6.52 13.65
CA PHE A 399 1.36 6.28 12.31
C PHE A 399 2.87 6.02 12.31
N GLN A 400 3.63 6.77 13.12
CA GLN A 400 5.07 6.52 13.24
C GLN A 400 5.38 5.12 13.81
N SER A 401 4.55 4.62 14.75
CA SER A 401 4.66 3.25 15.24
C SER A 401 4.33 2.26 14.13
N HIS A 402 3.28 2.53 13.35
CA HIS A 402 2.86 1.66 12.25
C HIS A 402 3.89 1.57 11.12
N TYR A 403 4.58 2.65 10.80
CA TYR A 403 5.70 2.60 9.85
C TYR A 403 6.90 1.77 10.34
N GLN A 404 7.02 1.52 11.64
CA GLN A 404 8.07 0.66 12.20
C GLN A 404 7.67 -0.82 12.24
N GLY A 405 6.36 -1.12 12.25
CA GLY A 405 5.82 -2.44 12.53
C GLY A 405 5.98 -2.91 13.98
N ASP A 406 5.32 -4.01 14.31
CA ASP A 406 5.18 -4.64 15.62
C ASP A 406 4.71 -3.64 16.69
N GLU A 407 3.59 -2.93 16.45
CA GLU A 407 3.13 -1.85 17.32
C GLU A 407 2.80 -2.37 18.73
N LYS A 408 3.41 -1.72 19.72
CA LYS A 408 3.24 -2.11 21.11
C LYS A 408 2.22 -1.21 21.75
N SER A 409 1.08 -1.78 22.13
CA SER A 409 0.07 -1.09 22.96
C SER A 409 0.63 -0.44 24.23
N SER A 410 1.79 -0.89 24.74
CA SER A 410 2.49 -0.27 25.87
C SER A 410 3.17 1.07 25.55
N GLN A 411 3.40 1.38 24.27
CA GLN A 411 3.94 2.65 23.77
C GLN A 411 2.84 3.64 23.35
N ARG A 412 1.58 3.20 23.39
CA ARG A 412 0.42 4.01 23.02
C ARG A 412 0.34 5.28 23.85
N VAL A 413 0.21 6.40 23.14
CA VAL A 413 -0.08 7.71 23.72
C VAL A 413 -1.54 8.04 23.49
N ASP A 414 -2.32 8.07 24.57
CA ASP A 414 -3.72 8.45 24.53
C ASP A 414 -3.91 9.95 24.71
N VAL A 415 -4.96 10.48 24.07
CA VAL A 415 -5.40 11.86 24.27
C VAL A 415 -6.12 11.98 25.62
N ASP A 416 -5.67 12.90 26.48
CA ASP A 416 -6.38 13.23 27.72
C ASP A 416 -7.70 13.97 27.40
N GLU A 417 -8.79 13.21 27.32
CA GLU A 417 -10.13 13.73 27.03
C GLU A 417 -10.57 14.82 28.01
N SER A 418 -10.03 14.85 29.23
CA SER A 418 -10.37 15.88 30.20
C SER A 418 -9.91 17.27 29.78
N GLN A 419 -8.84 17.37 28.97
CA GLN A 419 -8.30 18.61 28.43
C GLN A 419 -9.03 19.09 27.17
N LEU A 420 -9.79 18.22 26.51
CA LEU A 420 -10.57 18.58 25.33
C LEU A 420 -11.84 19.32 25.72
N ASN A 421 -12.26 20.29 24.89
CA ASN A 421 -13.56 20.91 25.01
C ASN A 421 -14.68 19.95 24.56
N LEU A 422 -15.95 20.33 24.77
CA LEU A 422 -17.09 19.45 24.45
C LEU A 422 -17.10 18.98 22.98
N TRP A 423 -16.77 19.88 22.03
CA TRP A 423 -16.72 19.53 20.62
C TRP A 423 -15.52 18.63 20.30
N GLY A 424 -14.34 18.94 20.85
CA GLY A 424 -13.16 18.11 20.73
C GLY A 424 -13.39 16.68 21.23
N ARG A 425 -14.10 16.50 22.35
CA ARG A 425 -14.46 15.17 22.86
C ARG A 425 -15.39 14.41 21.92
N ILE A 426 -16.35 15.08 21.29
CA ILE A 426 -17.28 14.44 20.33
C ILE A 426 -16.51 13.96 19.10
N VAL A 427 -15.67 14.81 18.52
CA VAL A 427 -14.88 14.45 17.33
C VAL A 427 -13.86 13.37 17.69
N TYR A 428 -13.15 13.51 18.80
CA TYR A 428 -12.23 12.48 19.26
C TYR A 428 -12.93 11.13 19.47
N ALA A 429 -14.10 11.10 20.11
CA ALA A 429 -14.86 9.86 20.30
C ALA A 429 -15.26 9.19 18.98
N GLN A 430 -15.49 9.98 17.92
CA GLN A 430 -15.80 9.47 16.59
C GLN A 430 -14.56 8.97 15.84
N GLU A 431 -13.41 9.63 15.99
CA GLU A 431 -12.15 9.32 15.30
C GLU A 431 -11.19 8.44 16.10
N LYS A 432 -11.53 8.10 17.36
CA LYS A 432 -10.72 7.24 18.24
C LYS A 432 -10.36 5.90 17.60
N TYR A 433 -11.22 5.38 16.71
CA TYR A 433 -10.97 4.13 15.99
C TYR A 433 -9.67 4.15 15.18
N VAL A 434 -9.18 5.32 14.74
CA VAL A 434 -7.89 5.44 14.05
C VAL A 434 -6.75 5.08 14.99
N LEU A 435 -6.75 5.65 16.20
CA LEU A 435 -5.75 5.31 17.21
C LEU A 435 -5.91 3.88 17.71
N ASP A 436 -7.15 3.45 17.95
CA ASP A 436 -7.43 2.09 18.41
C ASP A 436 -6.99 1.05 17.36
N GLY A 437 -7.21 1.33 16.07
CA GLY A 437 -6.81 0.49 14.96
C GLY A 437 -5.30 0.43 14.75
N LEU A 438 -4.62 1.57 14.64
CA LEU A 438 -3.16 1.64 14.43
C LEU A 438 -2.35 1.10 15.61
N TRP A 439 -2.89 1.13 16.83
CA TRP A 439 -2.21 0.52 18.00
C TRP A 439 -2.60 -0.95 18.22
N ASN A 440 -3.54 -1.47 17.42
CA ASN A 440 -3.92 -2.87 17.43
C ASN A 440 -3.26 -3.57 16.24
N ASP A 441 -1.99 -3.93 16.45
CA ASP A 441 -1.19 -4.80 15.60
C ASP A 441 -2.00 -6.07 15.27
N LEU A 442 -2.24 -6.29 13.97
CA LEU A 442 -2.94 -7.47 13.49
C LEU A 442 -1.99 -8.68 13.55
N VAL A 443 -2.51 -9.88 13.29
CA VAL A 443 -1.63 -11.06 13.21
C VAL A 443 -1.25 -11.31 11.75
N PRO A 444 -0.06 -11.85 11.47
CA PRO A 444 1.07 -12.13 12.38
C PRO A 444 1.87 -10.86 12.74
N GLY A 445 2.96 -10.98 13.51
CA GLY A 445 3.89 -9.85 13.64
C GLY A 445 4.60 -9.52 12.32
N ASP A 446 5.26 -8.38 12.27
CA ASP A 446 5.64 -7.75 11.00
C ASP A 446 7.09 -8.01 10.63
N ASN A 447 8.00 -7.88 11.58
CA ASN A 447 9.40 -7.70 11.22
C ASN A 447 10.20 -8.99 11.11
N ASN A 448 9.99 -9.94 12.02
CA ASN A 448 10.78 -11.16 12.09
C ASN A 448 9.89 -12.36 12.38
N VAL A 449 9.33 -12.94 11.33
CA VAL A 449 8.33 -14.00 11.44
C VAL A 449 8.67 -15.21 10.57
N THR A 450 8.05 -16.34 10.92
CA THR A 450 8.03 -17.52 10.07
C THR A 450 6.60 -18.01 9.97
N LEU A 451 6.05 -17.95 8.76
CA LEU A 451 4.63 -18.14 8.49
C LEU A 451 4.41 -19.44 7.72
N PRO A 452 3.41 -20.25 8.08
CA PRO A 452 3.05 -21.44 7.32
C PRO A 452 2.36 -21.09 6.00
N LEU A 453 2.79 -21.71 4.89
CA LEU A 453 2.14 -21.56 3.57
C LEU A 453 1.15 -22.67 3.28
N SER A 454 1.10 -23.70 4.12
CA SER A 454 0.04 -24.71 4.11
C SER A 454 -0.96 -24.44 5.22
N ALA A 455 -2.23 -24.80 5.02
CA ALA A 455 -3.19 -24.83 6.12
C ALA A 455 -2.65 -25.72 7.24
N VAL A 456 -2.74 -25.24 8.49
CA VAL A 456 -2.38 -26.04 9.66
C VAL A 456 -3.46 -27.13 9.79
N SER A 457 -3.06 -28.38 9.59
CA SER A 457 -3.92 -29.57 9.71
C SER A 457 -4.46 -29.78 11.11
#